data_AF-A0A9E0VLM1-F1
#
_entry.id   AF-A0A9E0VLM1-F1
#
_cell.length_a   1.000
_cell.length_b   1.000
_cell.length_c   1.000
_cell.angle_alpha   90.00
_cell.angle_beta   90.00
_cell.angle_gamma   90.00
#
_symmetry.space_group_name_H-M   'P 1'
#
loop_
_entity.id
_entity.type
_entity.pdbx_description
1 polymer ?
#
loop_
_entity_poly.entity_id
_entity_poly.type
_entity_poly.pdbx_seq_one_letter_code
_entity_poly.pdbx_strand_id
1 'polypeptide(L)'
;VVIILNSSDIIATEKLIFQKRFRYSVFYDLDGSFERLNPHLPKNERFHTFLLGENDEVLLVGNPALNIGLKKIYLNTLNKLQKRDW
;
A
#
# COMPACT_ATOMS: atom_id res chain seq x y z
N VAL A 1 -6.69 2.92 3.08
CA VAL A 1 -5.30 2.47 2.81
C VAL A 1 -4.92 1.53 3.91
N VAL A 2 -4.33 0.39 3.56
CA VAL A 2 -3.73 -0.56 4.49
C VAL A 2 -2.22 -0.51 4.28
N ILE A 3 -1.45 -0.51 5.36
CA ILE A 3 0.01 -0.58 5.30
C ILE A 3 0.47 -1.83 6.03
N ILE A 4 1.40 -2.57 5.41
CA ILE A 4 2.08 -3.71 6.00
C ILE A 4 3.51 -3.27 6.28
N LEU A 5 3.95 -3.36 7.53
CA LEU A 5 5.27 -2.94 7.98
C LEU A 5 6.03 -4.13 8.56
N ASN A 6 7.11 -4.52 7.88
CA ASN A 6 8.16 -5.33 8.48
C ASN A 6 9.23 -4.37 9.02
N SER A 7 9.35 -4.29 10.35
CA SER A 7 10.32 -3.40 11.02
C SER A 7 10.93 -4.13 12.20
N SER A 8 12.26 -4.06 12.34
CA SER A 8 12.97 -4.61 13.49
C SER A 8 12.80 -3.77 14.76
N ASP A 9 12.31 -2.53 14.65
CA ASP A 9 12.09 -1.61 15.76
C ASP A 9 10.62 -1.14 15.80
N ILE A 10 9.79 -2.00 16.36
CA ILE A 10 8.34 -1.76 16.49
C ILE A 10 8.07 -0.56 17.40
N ILE A 11 8.85 -0.38 18.47
CA ILE A 11 8.65 0.70 19.43
C ILE A 11 8.87 2.07 18.76
N ALA A 12 9.96 2.22 18.00
CA ALA A 12 10.21 3.45 17.25
C ALA A 12 9.12 3.67 16.18
N THR A 13 8.68 2.59 15.52
CA THR A 13 7.63 2.64 14.50
C THR A 13 6.29 3.09 15.10
N GLU A 14 5.87 2.52 16.22
CA GLU A 14 4.65 2.91 16.95
C GLU A 14 4.71 4.37 17.41
N LYS A 15 5.86 4.79 17.95
CA LYS A 15 6.07 6.20 18.33
C LYS A 15 5.90 7.13 17.14
N LEU A 16 6.46 6.79 15.99
CA LEU A 16 6.33 7.58 14.76
C LEU A 16 4.86 7.65 14.30
N ILE A 17 4.17 6.51 14.25
CA ILE A 17 2.75 6.41 13.89
C ILE A 17 1.90 7.31 14.79
N PHE A 18 2.12 7.23 16.11
CA PHE A 18 1.42 8.06 17.10
C PHE A 18 1.71 9.55 16.89
N GLN A 19 2.98 9.94 16.78
CA GLN A 19 3.40 11.34 16.61
C GLN A 19 2.85 11.95 15.31
N LYS A 20 2.79 11.17 14.23
CA LYS A 20 2.23 11.61 12.95
C LYS A 20 0.70 11.62 12.93
N ARG A 21 0.04 11.20 14.03
CA ARG A 21 -1.42 11.01 14.10
C ARG A 21 -1.92 10.18 12.93
N PHE A 22 -1.18 9.12 12.61
CA PHE A 22 -1.45 8.29 11.45
C PHE A 22 -2.74 7.49 11.69
N ARG A 23 -3.78 7.73 10.86
CA ARG A 23 -5.14 7.19 11.07
C ARG A 23 -5.48 5.97 10.23
N TYR A 24 -4.55 5.52 9.38
CA TYR A 24 -4.79 4.36 8.52
C TYR A 24 -4.34 3.07 9.23
N SER A 25 -4.97 1.96 8.87
CA SER A 25 -4.63 0.64 9.41
C SER A 25 -3.19 0.25 9.08
N VAL A 26 -2.47 -0.20 10.10
CA VAL A 26 -1.11 -0.72 10.00
C VAL A 26 -1.10 -2.16 10.51
N PHE A 27 -0.59 -3.08 9.69
CA PHE A 27 -0.31 -4.46 10.06
C PHE A 27 1.19 -4.62 10.24
N TYR A 28 1.62 -5.10 11.41
CA TYR A 28 3.01 -5.40 11.66
C TYR A 28 3.32 -6.82 11.18
N ASP A 29 4.11 -6.93 10.12
CA ASP A 29 4.63 -8.18 9.61
C ASP A 29 5.86 -8.57 10.45
N LEU A 30 5.63 -9.09 11.65
CA LEU A 30 6.68 -9.35 12.64
C LEU A 30 7.66 -10.42 12.19
N ASP A 31 7.18 -11.39 11.42
CA ASP A 31 7.97 -12.52 10.97
C ASP A 31 8.49 -12.34 9.53
N GLY A 32 8.03 -11.35 8.77
CA GLY A 32 8.41 -11.15 7.36
C GLY A 32 7.67 -12.08 6.40
N SER A 33 6.50 -12.56 6.80
CA SER A 33 5.68 -13.50 6.03
C SER A 33 5.15 -12.90 4.74
N PHE A 34 4.88 -11.60 4.69
CA PHE A 34 4.30 -10.97 3.50
C PHE A 34 5.21 -11.11 2.28
N GLU A 35 6.50 -10.79 2.43
CA GLU A 35 7.46 -10.94 1.33
C GLU A 35 7.71 -12.42 1.00
N ARG A 36 7.82 -13.29 2.02
CA ARG A 36 8.05 -14.73 1.80
C ARG A 36 6.92 -15.42 1.05
N LEU A 37 5.67 -15.08 1.36
CA LEU A 37 4.50 -15.64 0.70
C LEU A 37 4.32 -15.09 -0.72
N ASN A 38 4.96 -13.96 -1.04
CA ASN A 38 4.88 -13.31 -2.34
C ASN A 38 6.27 -13.14 -2.98
N PRO A 39 7.00 -14.25 -3.26
CA PRO A 39 8.40 -14.19 -3.72
C PRO A 39 8.58 -13.57 -5.11
N HIS A 40 7.48 -13.36 -5.84
CA HIS A 40 7.45 -12.70 -7.14
C HIS A 40 7.42 -11.17 -7.03
N LEU A 41 7.23 -10.61 -5.82
CA LEU A 41 7.27 -9.17 -5.62
C LEU A 41 8.66 -8.62 -6.01
N PRO A 42 8.72 -7.55 -6.81
CA PRO A 42 10.00 -6.94 -7.13
C PRO A 42 10.69 -6.44 -5.86
N LYS A 43 12.00 -6.65 -5.73
CA LYS A 43 12.79 -6.10 -4.61
C LYS A 43 12.80 -4.57 -4.56
N ASN A 44 12.47 -3.92 -5.67
CA ASN A 44 12.43 -2.47 -5.75
C ASN A 44 11.15 -1.94 -5.09
N GLU A 45 11.32 -1.27 -3.95
CA GLU A 45 10.25 -0.71 -3.11
C GLU A 45 9.28 0.23 -3.85
N ARG A 46 9.70 0.80 -4.99
CA ARG A 46 8.80 1.60 -5.83
C ARG A 46 7.59 0.82 -6.32
N PHE A 47 7.65 -0.51 -6.34
CA PHE A 47 6.55 -1.40 -6.73
C PHE A 47 5.77 -1.98 -5.54
N HIS A 48 6.03 -1.55 -4.30
CA HIS A 48 5.36 -2.06 -3.08
C HIS A 48 4.11 -1.25 -2.70
N THR A 49 3.41 -0.70 -3.69
CA THR A 49 2.14 -0.01 -3.49
C THR A 49 1.18 -0.46 -4.57
N PHE A 50 -0.01 -0.89 -4.15
CA PHE A 50 -0.99 -1.51 -5.03
C PHE A 50 -2.31 -0.77 -4.92
N LEU A 51 -2.97 -0.54 -6.05
CA LEU A 51 -4.41 -0.30 -6.07
C LEU A 51 -5.10 -1.63 -6.33
N LEU A 52 -5.99 -2.04 -5.43
CA LEU A 52 -6.76 -3.26 -5.58
C LEU A 52 -8.16 -2.94 -6.11
N GLY A 53 -8.72 -3.89 -6.86
CA GLY A 53 -10.14 -3.93 -7.20
C GLY A 53 -10.96 -4.60 -6.10
N GLU A 54 -12.24 -4.82 -6.38
CA GLU A 54 -13.18 -5.39 -5.41
C GLU A 54 -13.00 -6.88 -5.18
N ASN A 55 -12.37 -7.59 -6.13
CA ASN A 55 -12.08 -9.02 -6.02
C ASN A 55 -10.61 -9.26 -5.66
N ASP A 56 -10.01 -8.33 -4.92
CA ASP A 56 -8.60 -8.32 -4.50
C ASP A 56 -7.58 -8.36 -5.65
N GLU A 57 -8.01 -8.10 -6.90
CA GLU A 57 -7.11 -8.07 -8.04
C GLU A 57 -6.25 -6.80 -8.05
N VAL A 58 -4.98 -6.93 -8.45
CA VAL A 58 -4.08 -5.78 -8.58
C VAL A 58 -4.43 -5.01 -9.86
N LEU A 59 -4.99 -3.80 -9.70
CA LEU A 59 -5.32 -2.91 -10.82
C LEU A 59 -4.13 -2.03 -11.22
N LEU A 60 -3.36 -1.54 -10.26
CA LEU A 60 -2.19 -0.70 -10.48
C LEU A 60 -1.08 -1.04 -9.49
N VAL A 61 0.17 -0.86 -9.94
CA VAL A 61 1.38 -1.01 -9.13
C VAL A 61 2.17 0.30 -9.18
N GLY A 62 2.67 0.72 -8.02
CA GLY A 62 3.59 1.84 -7.86
C GLY A 62 3.11 2.88 -6.86
N ASN A 63 4.03 3.64 -6.27
CA ASN A 63 3.67 4.65 -5.26
C ASN A 63 3.17 5.97 -5.89
N PRO A 64 1.86 6.30 -5.82
CA PRO A 64 1.30 7.52 -6.41
C PRO A 64 1.68 8.79 -5.64
N ALA A 65 2.19 8.69 -4.41
CA ALA A 65 2.66 9.85 -3.66
C ALA A 65 3.97 10.43 -4.23
N LEU A 66 4.77 9.59 -4.91
CA LEU A 66 6.07 9.97 -5.45
C LEU A 66 6.05 10.29 -6.95
N ASN A 67 4.95 9.98 -7.65
CA ASN A 67 4.84 10.19 -9.09
C ASN A 67 3.49 10.80 -9.47
N ILE A 68 3.52 12.06 -9.92
CA ILE A 68 2.32 12.82 -10.30
C ILE A 68 1.58 12.18 -11.49
N GLY A 69 2.30 11.64 -12.46
CA GLY A 69 1.70 10.94 -13.60
C GLY A 69 0.93 9.70 -13.15
N LEU A 70 1.56 8.90 -12.29
CA LEU A 70 0.92 7.71 -11.69
C LEU A 70 -0.29 8.09 -10.83
N LYS A 71 -0.20 9.17 -10.05
CA LYS A 71 -1.32 9.69 -9.26
C LYS A 71 -2.54 9.99 -10.13
N LYS A 72 -2.34 10.58 -11.32
CA LYS A 72 -3.44 10.83 -12.27
C LYS A 72 -4.09 9.52 -12.74
N ILE A 73 -3.29 8.50 -13.02
CA ILE A 73 -3.79 7.17 -13.40
C ILE A 73 -4.63 6.56 -12.27
N TYR A 74 -4.14 6.61 -11.02
CA TYR A 74 -4.88 6.15 -9.84
C TYR A 74 -6.25 6.83 -9.70
N LEU A 75 -6.29 8.17 -9.74
CA LEU A 75 -7.53 8.93 -9.62
C LEU A 75 -8.52 8.62 -10.75
N ASN A 76 -8.02 8.46 -11.98
CA ASN A 76 -8.86 8.10 -13.12
C ASN A 76 -9.45 6.69 -12.99
N THR A 77 -8.66 5.72 -12.50
CA THR A 77 -9.14 4.36 -12.25
C THR A 77 -10.21 4.36 -11.16
N LEU A 78 -9.99 5.04 -10.03
CA LEU A 78 -10.97 5.16 -8.94
C LEU A 78 -12.29 5.79 -9.42
N ASN A 79 -12.22 6.87 -10.20
CA ASN A 79 -13.41 7.51 -10.78
C ASN A 79 -14.20 6.60 -11.72
N LYS A 80 -13.53 5.64 -12.39
CA LYS A 80 -14.21 4.65 -13.25
C LYS A 80 -14.87 3.56 -12.42
N LEU A 81 -14.26 3.13 -11.33
CA LEU A 81 -14.83 2.11 -10.43
C LEU A 81 -16.10 2.65 -9.76
N GLN A 82 -16.05 3.85 -9.18
CA GLN A 82 -17.23 4.51 -8.59
C GLN A 82 -18.40 4.72 -9.56
N LYS A 83 -18.12 4.73 -10.88
CA LYS A 83 -19.15 4.89 -11.90
C LYS A 83 -19.84 3.60 -12.31
N ARG A 84 -19.33 2.45 -11.90
CA ARG A 84 -19.91 1.13 -12.20
C ARG A 84 -20.94 0.69 -11.16
N ASP A 85 -20.98 1.37 -10.02
CA ASP A 85 -21.85 1.06 -8.89
C ASP A 85 -23.19 1.84 -8.91
N TRP A 86 -23.52 2.49 -10.04
CA TRP A 86 -24.81 3.15 -10.33
C TRP A 86 -25.31 2.76 -11.72
#